data_AF-A0A1F7WDU0-F1
#
_entry.id   AF-A0A1F7WDU0-F1
#
_cell.length_a   1.000
_cell.length_b   1.000
_cell.length_c   1.000
_cell.angle_alpha   90.00
_cell.angle_beta   90.00
_cell.angle_gamma   90.00
#
_symmetry.space_group_name_H-M   'P 1'
#
loop_
_entity.id
_entity.type
_entity.pdbx_description
1 polymer ?
#
loop_
_entity_poly.entity_id
_entity_poly.type
_entity_poly.pdbx_seq_one_letter_code
_entity_poly.pdbx_strand_id
1 'polypeptide(L)'
;MTMSQTLITSRDPKGLHAIGLFEAAYNKSKLDEERAQRLNERGGELQDGIAKLIAKLSQSNQYVSEEVRSNYTYPKEYEGPKPINDQIKAIAKIFDLDPSHTIEFAKTLPELPNGAEGWFAIPSVDALAKKHFPEVTDPIQKYCQAVQIVHTKIADSRSFYNYREGQITPAQLRVHARTAHALDLISETQEASDILIVAAQLGLRHRGKSSRRAREVFVEGEFGLGSLAVGSIVLTHPERLVCWEELDMDCSGDEFSPEADGDFSESPGFGFIGNKVEFGTRLVDGPDVGFGSVSGFLSQEIDP
;
A
#
# COMPACT_ATOMS: atom_id res chain seq x y z
N MET A 1 21.10 13.61 -5.56
CA MET A 1 22.06 12.94 -4.67
C MET A 1 21.26 12.02 -3.77
N THR A 2 21.23 10.73 -4.12
CA THR A 2 20.69 9.68 -3.25
C THR A 2 21.59 9.62 -2.02
N MET A 3 21.05 9.95 -0.84
CA MET A 3 21.72 9.58 0.40
C MET A 3 21.70 8.06 0.44
N SER A 4 22.83 7.42 0.13
CA SER A 4 23.04 6.01 0.45
C SER A 4 22.84 5.89 1.95
N GLN A 5 21.71 5.31 2.37
CA GLN A 5 21.51 4.96 3.76
C GLN A 5 22.60 3.95 4.10
N THR A 6 23.55 4.36 4.93
CA THR A 6 24.61 3.47 5.37
C THR A 6 23.98 2.35 6.18
N LEU A 7 24.06 1.13 5.65
CA LEU A 7 23.58 -0.07 6.34
C LEU A 7 24.32 -0.20 7.68
N ILE A 8 23.56 -0.15 8.78
CA ILE A 8 24.11 -0.36 10.13
C ILE A 8 24.11 -1.85 10.41
N THR A 9 25.29 -2.40 10.62
CA THR A 9 25.52 -3.81 10.92
C THR A 9 25.74 -4.03 12.42
N SER A 10 25.82 -5.29 12.83
CA SER A 10 26.19 -5.67 14.20
C SER A 10 27.60 -5.24 14.62
N ARG A 11 28.42 -4.75 13.69
CA ARG A 11 29.80 -4.28 13.94
C ARG A 11 29.89 -2.78 14.16
N ASP A 12 28.85 -2.02 13.82
CA ASP A 12 28.79 -0.58 14.01
C ASP A 12 28.47 -0.23 15.47
N PRO A 13 28.80 0.99 15.96
CA PRO A 13 28.56 1.37 17.36
C PRO A 13 27.11 1.13 17.84
N LYS A 14 26.12 1.40 16.98
CA LYS A 14 24.70 1.14 17.28
C LYS A 14 24.37 -0.35 17.30
N GLY A 15 24.94 -1.14 16.38
CA GLY A 15 24.76 -2.59 16.35
C GLY A 15 25.41 -3.28 17.54
N LEU A 16 26.63 -2.90 17.89
CA LEU A 16 27.33 -3.40 19.08
C LEU A 16 26.55 -3.11 20.36
N HIS A 17 25.94 -1.93 20.46
CA HIS A 17 25.07 -1.60 21.60
C HIS A 17 23.87 -2.57 21.70
N ALA A 18 23.20 -2.85 20.58
CA ALA A 18 22.07 -3.79 20.55
C ALA A 18 22.49 -5.23 20.91
N ILE A 19 23.65 -5.69 20.42
CA ILE A 19 24.21 -6.99 20.81
C ILE A 19 24.50 -7.05 22.32
N GLY A 20 25.05 -5.97 22.89
CA GLY A 20 25.28 -5.87 24.33
C GLY A 20 24.00 -5.98 25.17
N LEU A 21 22.84 -5.52 24.66
CA LEU A 21 21.56 -5.71 25.34
C LEU A 21 21.13 -7.18 25.36
N PHE A 22 21.32 -7.90 24.25
CA PHE A 22 21.07 -9.35 24.21
C PHE A 22 22.00 -10.09 25.18
N GLU A 23 23.30 -9.77 25.16
CA GLU A 23 24.29 -10.35 26.07
C GLU A 23 23.90 -10.14 27.54
N ALA A 24 23.49 -8.92 27.91
CA ALA A 24 23.03 -8.62 29.26
C ALA A 24 21.81 -9.47 29.68
N ALA A 25 20.83 -9.64 28.79
CA ALA A 25 19.65 -10.46 29.03
C ALA A 25 20.00 -11.96 29.15
N TYR A 26 20.89 -12.45 28.29
CA TYR A 26 21.41 -13.81 28.32
C TYR A 26 22.11 -14.10 29.66
N ASN A 27 23.04 -13.24 30.05
CA ASN A 27 23.80 -13.37 31.30
C ASN A 27 22.88 -13.30 32.53
N LYS A 28 21.87 -12.43 32.52
CA LYS A 28 20.87 -12.33 33.60
C LYS A 28 20.03 -13.60 33.75
N SER A 29 19.87 -14.37 32.68
CA SER A 29 19.07 -15.61 32.68
C SER A 29 19.77 -16.78 33.39
N LYS A 30 21.07 -16.66 33.70
CA LYS A 30 21.87 -17.65 34.45
C LYS A 30 21.64 -19.08 33.94
N LEU A 31 21.78 -19.27 32.64
CA LEU A 31 21.63 -20.59 32.02
C LEU A 31 22.80 -21.47 32.45
N ASP A 32 22.49 -22.70 32.85
CA ASP A 32 23.49 -23.76 32.96
C ASP A 32 23.81 -24.33 31.57
N GLU A 33 24.81 -25.22 31.49
CA GLU A 33 25.30 -25.79 30.24
C GLU A 33 24.18 -26.47 29.43
N GLU A 34 23.33 -27.25 30.09
CA GLU A 34 22.22 -27.93 29.40
C GLU A 34 21.16 -26.95 28.88
N ARG A 35 20.81 -25.92 29.64
CA ARG A 35 19.82 -24.91 29.22
C ARG A 35 20.36 -24.03 28.10
N ALA A 36 21.65 -23.69 28.14
CA ALA A 36 22.32 -22.97 27.06
C ALA A 36 22.36 -23.82 25.77
N GLN A 37 22.68 -25.11 25.88
CA GLN A 37 22.67 -26.05 24.76
C GLN A 37 21.27 -26.16 24.12
N ARG A 38 20.21 -26.33 24.93
CA ARG A 38 18.82 -26.37 24.44
C ARG A 38 18.40 -25.07 23.74
N LEU A 39 18.88 -23.91 24.20
CA LEU A 39 18.60 -22.64 23.54
C LEU A 39 19.27 -22.57 22.16
N ASN A 40 20.51 -23.02 22.05
CA ASN A 40 21.27 -23.06 20.80
C ASN A 40 20.68 -24.07 19.79
N GLU A 41 20.22 -25.22 20.27
CA GLU A 41 19.51 -26.23 19.44
C GLU A 41 18.19 -25.69 18.87
N ARG A 42 17.57 -24.70 19.53
CA ARG A 42 16.39 -23.96 19.05
C ARG A 42 16.76 -22.63 18.38
N GLY A 43 17.99 -22.53 17.83
CA GLY A 43 18.55 -21.31 17.27
C GLY A 43 17.68 -20.63 16.19
N GLY A 44 16.99 -21.40 15.36
CA GLY A 44 16.05 -20.85 14.36
C GLY A 44 14.86 -20.12 15.02
N GLU A 45 14.23 -20.72 16.02
CA GLU A 45 13.13 -20.08 16.76
C GLU A 45 13.61 -18.83 17.52
N LEU A 46 14.83 -18.88 18.06
CA LEU A 46 15.46 -17.73 18.70
C LEU A 46 15.72 -16.60 17.69
N GLN A 47 16.23 -16.91 16.50
CA GLN A 47 16.45 -15.94 15.42
C GLN A 47 15.14 -15.27 15.01
N ASP A 48 14.08 -16.05 14.78
CA ASP A 48 12.75 -15.51 14.44
C ASP A 48 12.20 -14.60 15.54
N GLY A 49 12.37 -14.99 16.80
CA GLY A 49 11.96 -14.20 17.96
C GLY A 49 12.71 -12.86 18.05
N ILE A 50 14.03 -12.88 17.86
CA ILE A 50 14.86 -11.68 17.85
C ILE A 50 14.50 -10.78 16.66
N ALA A 51 14.34 -11.33 15.47
CA ALA A 51 13.95 -10.57 14.27
C ALA A 51 12.62 -9.84 14.47
N LYS A 52 11.61 -10.52 15.03
CA LYS A 52 10.32 -9.90 15.40
C LYS A 52 10.48 -8.78 16.42
N LEU A 53 11.35 -8.96 17.42
CA LEU A 53 11.58 -7.95 18.45
C LEU A 53 12.32 -6.72 17.88
N ILE A 54 13.34 -6.93 17.05
CA ILE A 54 14.06 -5.85 16.35
C ILE A 54 13.08 -5.05 15.52
N ALA A 55 12.31 -5.71 14.64
CA ALA A 55 11.33 -5.05 13.78
C ALA A 55 10.30 -4.23 14.58
N LYS A 56 9.89 -4.71 15.75
CA LYS A 56 8.96 -4.00 16.64
C LYS A 56 9.59 -2.76 17.29
N LEU A 57 10.84 -2.86 17.75
CA LEU A 57 11.49 -1.80 18.54
C LEU A 57 12.25 -0.77 17.69
N SER A 58 12.58 -1.11 16.43
CA SER A 58 13.19 -0.19 15.48
C SER A 58 12.18 0.69 14.74
N GLN A 59 10.89 0.32 14.77
CA GLN A 59 9.83 1.16 14.21
C GLN A 59 9.72 2.47 14.97
N SER A 60 9.51 3.54 14.21
CA SER A 60 9.29 4.86 14.78
C SER A 60 7.99 4.90 15.60
N ASN A 61 8.05 5.59 16.73
CA ASN A 61 6.88 5.88 17.56
C ASN A 61 6.24 7.23 17.20
N GLN A 62 6.64 7.88 16.10
CA GLN A 62 5.94 9.06 15.63
C GLN A 62 4.48 8.71 15.32
N TYR A 63 3.57 9.60 15.72
CA TYR A 63 2.13 9.46 15.50
C TYR A 63 1.48 8.25 16.19
N VAL A 64 2.11 7.67 17.22
CA VAL A 64 1.54 6.50 17.94
C VAL A 64 0.17 6.78 18.55
N SER A 65 -0.15 8.04 18.84
CA SER A 65 -1.48 8.47 19.31
C SER A 65 -2.54 8.51 18.21
N GLU A 66 -2.16 8.40 16.94
CA GLU A 66 -3.04 8.37 15.77
C GLU A 66 -3.39 6.93 15.39
N GLU A 67 -3.72 6.12 16.40
CA GLU A 67 -4.17 4.75 16.24
C GLU A 67 -5.34 4.50 17.21
N VAL A 68 -6.47 4.08 16.66
CA VAL A 68 -7.66 3.67 17.41
C VAL A 68 -7.93 2.19 17.19
N ARG A 69 -8.54 1.55 18.19
CA ARG A 69 -8.89 0.14 18.08
C ARG A 69 -10.04 -0.03 17.09
N SER A 70 -9.78 -0.75 16.00
CA SER A 70 -10.79 -1.15 15.03
C SER A 70 -11.10 -2.65 15.10
N ASN A 71 -12.40 -2.97 15.13
CA ASN A 71 -12.95 -4.32 14.95
C ASN A 71 -13.59 -4.52 13.57
N TYR A 72 -13.48 -3.54 12.66
CA TYR A 72 -14.00 -3.63 11.31
C TYR A 72 -13.20 -4.66 10.52
N THR A 73 -13.90 -5.41 9.67
CA THR A 73 -13.34 -6.44 8.79
C THR A 73 -13.80 -6.21 7.37
N TYR A 74 -13.34 -7.06 6.46
CA TYR A 74 -13.83 -7.03 5.09
C TYR A 74 -15.25 -7.58 5.01
N PRO A 75 -15.97 -7.23 3.92
CA PRO A 75 -17.17 -7.91 3.52
C PRO A 75 -17.06 -9.41 3.55
N LYS A 76 -18.09 -10.07 4.09
CA LYS A 76 -18.25 -11.53 3.96
C LYS A 76 -18.37 -11.95 2.50
N GLU A 77 -18.83 -11.05 1.63
CA GLU A 77 -18.89 -11.26 0.18
C GLU A 77 -17.48 -11.22 -0.47
N TYR A 78 -16.48 -10.67 0.21
CA TYR A 78 -15.11 -10.61 -0.27
C TYR A 78 -14.32 -11.83 0.20
N GLU A 79 -14.17 -12.79 -0.71
CA GLU A 79 -13.42 -14.04 -0.49
C GLU A 79 -11.90 -13.90 -0.73
N GLY A 80 -11.41 -12.67 -0.88
CA GLY A 80 -10.01 -12.38 -1.19
C GLY A 80 -9.78 -11.95 -2.65
N PRO A 81 -8.51 -11.73 -3.03
CA PRO A 81 -8.13 -11.32 -4.38
C PRO A 81 -8.58 -12.32 -5.44
N LYS A 82 -9.17 -11.84 -6.53
CA LYS A 82 -9.53 -12.66 -7.69
C LYS A 82 -8.27 -13.21 -8.39
N PRO A 83 -8.36 -14.28 -9.19
CA PRO A 83 -7.24 -14.75 -9.99
C PRO A 83 -6.63 -13.61 -10.81
N ILE A 84 -5.30 -13.44 -10.75
CA ILE A 84 -4.63 -12.27 -11.33
C ILE A 84 -4.92 -12.09 -12.83
N ASN A 85 -5.00 -13.19 -13.58
CA ASN A 85 -5.34 -13.16 -15.01
C ASN A 85 -6.75 -12.63 -15.29
N ASP A 86 -7.69 -12.84 -14.38
CA ASP A 86 -9.06 -12.32 -14.52
C ASP A 86 -9.09 -10.82 -14.24
N GLN A 87 -8.31 -10.37 -13.25
CA GLN A 87 -8.12 -8.94 -12.97
C GLN A 87 -7.47 -8.23 -14.17
N ILE A 88 -6.39 -8.77 -14.73
CA ILE A 88 -5.69 -8.20 -15.91
C ILE A 88 -6.65 -8.05 -17.08
N LYS A 89 -7.43 -9.09 -17.40
CA LYS A 89 -8.43 -9.04 -18.48
C LYS A 89 -9.53 -8.01 -18.20
N ALA A 90 -9.96 -7.89 -16.95
CA ALA A 90 -10.96 -6.90 -16.57
C ALA A 90 -10.44 -5.47 -16.75
N ILE A 91 -9.24 -5.16 -16.24
CA ILE A 91 -8.58 -3.85 -16.42
C ILE A 91 -8.38 -3.54 -17.91
N ALA A 92 -7.82 -4.49 -18.67
CA ALA A 92 -7.63 -4.35 -20.10
C ALA A 92 -8.93 -3.99 -20.83
N LYS A 93 -10.03 -4.68 -20.51
CA LYS A 93 -11.34 -4.41 -21.10
C LYS A 93 -11.93 -3.07 -20.67
N ILE A 94 -11.81 -2.71 -19.40
CA ILE A 94 -12.40 -1.47 -18.86
C ILE A 94 -11.75 -0.23 -19.45
N PHE A 95 -10.42 -0.27 -19.63
CA PHE A 95 -9.62 0.87 -20.08
C PHE A 95 -9.12 0.78 -21.52
N ASP A 96 -9.44 -0.30 -22.23
CA ASP A 96 -9.03 -0.56 -23.61
C ASP A 96 -7.49 -0.55 -23.79
N LEU A 97 -6.82 -1.34 -22.94
CA LEU A 97 -5.37 -1.51 -22.82
C LEU A 97 -4.92 -2.89 -23.33
N ASP A 98 -3.64 -3.04 -23.67
CA ASP A 98 -3.07 -4.32 -24.10
C ASP A 98 -2.61 -5.17 -22.89
N PRO A 99 -3.22 -6.35 -22.64
CA PRO A 99 -2.82 -7.21 -21.52
C PRO A 99 -1.65 -8.15 -21.86
N SER A 100 -1.19 -8.20 -23.11
CA SER A 100 -0.36 -9.30 -23.61
C SER A 100 0.93 -9.49 -22.82
N HIS A 101 1.67 -8.40 -22.57
CA HIS A 101 2.90 -8.47 -21.78
C HIS A 101 2.61 -8.84 -20.33
N THR A 102 1.62 -8.19 -19.69
CA THR A 102 1.26 -8.44 -18.30
C THR A 102 0.79 -9.88 -18.04
N ILE A 103 0.11 -10.52 -19.01
CA ILE A 103 -0.29 -11.94 -18.91
C ILE A 103 0.93 -12.86 -18.91
N GLU A 104 1.97 -12.56 -19.70
CA GLU A 104 3.20 -13.34 -19.69
C GLU A 104 3.96 -13.13 -18.37
N PHE A 105 4.09 -11.88 -17.91
CA PHE A 105 4.71 -11.56 -16.63
C PHE A 105 3.98 -12.22 -15.44
N ALA A 106 2.65 -12.33 -15.47
CA ALA A 106 1.87 -12.97 -14.42
C ALA A 106 2.26 -14.44 -14.16
N LYS A 107 2.88 -15.11 -15.14
CA LYS A 107 3.37 -16.50 -15.00
C LYS A 107 4.66 -16.61 -14.21
N THR A 108 5.38 -15.50 -14.04
CA THR A 108 6.69 -15.42 -13.37
C THR A 108 6.59 -14.70 -12.03
N LEU A 109 5.39 -14.51 -11.49
CA LEU A 109 5.22 -13.84 -10.20
C LEU A 109 5.94 -14.64 -9.09
N PRO A 110 6.71 -13.95 -8.24
CA PRO A 110 7.38 -14.58 -7.12
C PRO A 110 6.38 -14.98 -6.04
N GLU A 111 6.89 -15.60 -4.97
CA GLU A 111 6.10 -15.79 -3.75
C GLU A 111 5.59 -14.45 -3.24
N LEU A 112 4.36 -14.46 -2.71
CA LEU A 112 3.71 -13.25 -2.24
C LEU A 112 4.51 -12.64 -1.07
N PRO A 113 4.89 -11.34 -1.13
CA PRO A 113 5.62 -10.69 -0.04
C PRO A 113 4.86 -10.77 1.29
N ASN A 114 5.61 -10.94 2.38
CA ASN A 114 5.01 -11.01 3.72
C ASN A 114 4.23 -9.72 4.04
N GLY A 115 2.93 -9.88 4.34
CA GLY A 115 2.03 -8.78 4.66
C GLY A 115 1.09 -8.39 3.52
N ALA A 116 1.38 -8.80 2.28
CA ALA A 116 0.41 -8.70 1.19
C ALA A 116 -0.69 -9.77 1.31
N GLU A 117 -1.89 -9.43 0.87
CA GLU A 117 -3.06 -10.31 0.82
C GLU A 117 -3.18 -11.02 -0.53
N GLY A 118 -2.63 -10.40 -1.58
CA GLY A 118 -2.44 -11.03 -2.88
C GLY A 118 -1.94 -10.07 -3.94
N TRP A 119 -1.95 -10.55 -5.19
CA TRP A 119 -1.59 -9.78 -6.37
C TRP A 119 -2.82 -9.05 -6.93
N PHE A 120 -2.64 -7.78 -7.29
CA PHE A 120 -3.66 -6.94 -7.85
C PHE A 120 -3.21 -6.31 -9.17
N ALA A 121 -4.12 -6.25 -10.15
CA ALA A 121 -3.85 -5.58 -11.42
C ALA A 121 -4.36 -4.14 -11.39
N ILE A 122 -3.51 -3.18 -11.80
CA ILE A 122 -3.85 -1.75 -11.92
C ILE A 122 -3.36 -1.22 -13.27
N PRO A 123 -4.04 -0.25 -13.90
CA PRO A 123 -3.57 0.35 -15.13
C PRO A 123 -2.35 1.25 -14.87
N SER A 124 -1.42 1.31 -15.83
CA SER A 124 -0.34 2.29 -15.83
C SER A 124 -0.88 3.68 -16.15
N VAL A 125 -0.38 4.71 -15.45
CA VAL A 125 -0.72 6.12 -15.71
C VAL A 125 -0.35 6.49 -17.15
N ASP A 126 0.83 6.07 -17.61
CA ASP A 126 1.31 6.42 -18.95
C ASP A 126 0.53 5.71 -20.06
N ALA A 127 0.10 4.47 -19.81
CA ALA A 127 -0.74 3.74 -20.76
C ALA A 127 -2.12 4.39 -20.88
N LEU A 128 -2.73 4.78 -19.75
CA LEU A 128 -3.97 5.55 -19.76
C LEU A 128 -3.80 6.90 -20.47
N ALA A 129 -2.70 7.61 -20.20
CA ALA A 129 -2.42 8.88 -20.84
C ALA A 129 -2.28 8.74 -22.36
N LYS A 130 -1.44 7.82 -22.80
CA LYS A 130 -1.26 7.51 -24.23
C LYS A 130 -2.57 7.15 -24.92
N LYS A 131 -3.46 6.44 -24.22
CA LYS A 131 -4.72 5.94 -24.77
C LYS A 131 -5.81 7.01 -24.82
N HIS A 132 -5.99 7.77 -23.74
CA HIS A 132 -7.18 8.59 -23.51
C HIS A 132 -6.92 10.10 -23.54
N PHE A 133 -5.69 10.54 -23.29
CA PHE A 133 -5.31 11.96 -23.21
C PHE A 133 -3.84 12.18 -23.63
N PRO A 134 -3.47 11.79 -24.88
CA PRO A 134 -2.07 11.77 -25.34
C PRO A 134 -1.42 13.16 -25.42
N GLU A 135 -2.22 14.22 -25.42
CA GLU A 135 -1.76 15.61 -25.41
C GLU A 135 -1.23 16.07 -24.05
N VAL A 136 -1.53 15.36 -22.96
CA VAL A 136 -1.11 15.74 -21.60
C VAL A 136 0.28 15.17 -21.32
N THR A 137 1.24 16.07 -21.14
CA THR A 137 2.64 15.71 -20.88
C THR A 137 3.05 15.85 -19.42
N ASP A 138 2.38 16.73 -18.66
CA ASP A 138 2.67 16.92 -17.24
C ASP A 138 2.31 15.67 -16.41
N PRO A 139 3.27 15.07 -15.68
CA PRO A 139 3.02 13.83 -14.94
C PRO A 139 1.93 13.92 -13.87
N ILE A 140 1.82 15.06 -13.18
CA ILE A 140 0.82 15.25 -12.12
C ILE A 140 -0.57 15.36 -12.74
N GLN A 141 -0.69 16.09 -13.84
CA GLN A 141 -1.93 16.20 -14.61
C GLN A 141 -2.34 14.85 -15.20
N LYS A 142 -1.40 14.06 -15.74
CA LYS A 142 -1.68 12.70 -16.21
C LYS A 142 -2.28 11.83 -15.10
N TYR A 143 -1.69 11.87 -13.91
CA TYR A 143 -2.20 11.12 -12.76
C TYR A 143 -3.61 11.56 -12.38
N CYS A 144 -3.86 12.87 -12.30
CA CYS A 144 -5.20 13.40 -11.99
C CYS A 144 -6.25 12.94 -13.00
N GLN A 145 -5.93 12.99 -14.30
CA GLN A 145 -6.85 12.51 -15.34
C GLN A 145 -7.04 11.00 -15.30
N ALA A 146 -6.00 10.22 -15.01
CA ALA A 146 -6.13 8.78 -14.79
C ALA A 146 -7.11 8.45 -13.65
N VAL A 147 -7.01 9.16 -12.51
CA VAL A 147 -7.95 9.03 -11.38
C VAL A 147 -9.39 9.39 -11.81
N GLN A 148 -9.57 10.48 -12.54
CA GLN A 148 -10.88 10.90 -13.05
C GLN A 148 -11.51 9.85 -14.00
N ILE A 149 -10.71 9.19 -14.84
CA ILE A 149 -11.21 8.09 -15.69
C ILE A 149 -11.65 6.92 -14.83
N VAL A 150 -10.88 6.52 -13.81
CA VAL A 150 -11.30 5.46 -12.88
C VAL A 150 -12.63 5.79 -12.21
N HIS A 151 -12.80 7.03 -11.72
CA HIS A 151 -14.07 7.48 -11.13
C HIS A 151 -15.23 7.38 -12.12
N THR A 152 -15.03 7.79 -13.37
CA THR A 152 -16.02 7.62 -14.44
C THR A 152 -16.39 6.14 -14.62
N LYS A 153 -15.41 5.24 -14.68
CA LYS A 153 -15.67 3.81 -14.81
C LYS A 153 -16.39 3.21 -13.60
N ILE A 154 -16.11 3.68 -12.39
CA ILE A 154 -16.85 3.25 -11.20
C ILE A 154 -18.31 3.69 -11.32
N ALA A 155 -18.56 4.96 -11.69
CA ALA A 155 -19.91 5.49 -11.90
C ALA A 155 -20.69 4.76 -13.00
N ASP A 156 -20.02 4.36 -14.09
CA ASP A 156 -20.63 3.56 -15.17
C ASP A 156 -21.04 2.15 -14.72
N SER A 157 -20.35 1.60 -13.72
CA SER A 157 -20.56 0.22 -13.27
C SER A 157 -21.51 0.09 -12.09
N ARG A 158 -21.64 1.12 -11.24
CA ARG A 158 -22.46 1.11 -10.03
C ARG A 158 -22.72 2.53 -9.50
N SER A 159 -23.62 2.64 -8.51
CA SER A 159 -23.86 3.92 -7.84
C SER A 159 -22.57 4.41 -7.16
N PHE A 160 -22.16 5.62 -7.55
CA PHE A 160 -20.92 6.26 -7.11
C PHE A 160 -21.17 7.73 -6.81
N TYR A 161 -20.54 8.26 -5.77
CA TYR A 161 -20.58 9.68 -5.44
C TYR A 161 -19.20 10.20 -5.09
N ASN A 162 -18.75 11.23 -5.80
CA ASN A 162 -17.46 11.87 -5.60
C ASN A 162 -17.64 13.20 -4.87
N TYR A 163 -17.28 13.29 -3.59
CA TYR A 163 -17.31 14.55 -2.82
C TYR A 163 -16.26 15.56 -3.29
N ARG A 164 -15.29 15.12 -4.09
CA ARG A 164 -14.17 15.92 -4.62
C ARG A 164 -14.31 16.11 -6.13
N GLU A 165 -15.53 16.06 -6.65
CA GLU A 165 -15.84 16.38 -8.05
C GLU A 165 -15.31 17.78 -8.40
N GLY A 166 -14.56 17.88 -9.50
CA GLY A 166 -13.89 19.13 -9.89
C GLY A 166 -12.65 19.51 -9.06
N GLN A 167 -12.27 18.71 -8.06
CA GLN A 167 -11.09 18.96 -7.20
C GLN A 167 -9.96 17.95 -7.41
N ILE A 168 -10.06 17.08 -8.43
CA ILE A 168 -8.98 16.17 -8.83
C ILE A 168 -8.07 16.91 -9.81
N THR A 169 -7.24 17.81 -9.29
CA THR A 169 -6.33 18.67 -10.07
C THR A 169 -4.91 18.66 -9.49
N PRO A 170 -3.88 19.08 -10.26
CA PRO A 170 -2.50 19.14 -9.76
C PRO A 170 -2.28 20.02 -8.53
N ALA A 171 -3.17 21.01 -8.30
CA ALA A 171 -3.08 21.87 -7.12
C ALA A 171 -3.59 21.18 -5.84
N GLN A 172 -4.37 20.11 -5.99
CA GLN A 172 -5.12 19.48 -4.90
C GLN A 172 -4.71 18.03 -4.69
N LEU A 173 -4.40 17.27 -5.74
CA LEU A 173 -4.04 15.86 -5.64
C LEU A 173 -2.61 15.63 -6.14
N ARG A 174 -1.81 14.92 -5.35
CA ARG A 174 -0.51 14.40 -5.78
C ARG A 174 -0.24 13.01 -5.22
N VAL A 175 0.62 12.27 -5.91
CA VAL A 175 1.12 10.98 -5.43
C VAL A 175 2.21 11.23 -4.39
N HIS A 176 2.14 10.49 -3.28
CA HIS A 176 3.17 10.52 -2.24
C HIS A 176 4.51 10.00 -2.80
N ALA A 177 5.63 10.65 -2.45
CA ALA A 177 6.94 10.37 -3.06
C ALA A 177 7.37 8.90 -2.95
N ARG A 178 7.12 8.24 -1.81
CA ARG A 178 7.40 6.80 -1.63
C ARG A 178 6.62 5.93 -2.62
N THR A 179 5.36 6.29 -2.87
CA THR A 179 4.47 5.56 -3.80
C THR A 179 4.88 5.78 -5.23
N ALA A 180 5.19 7.02 -5.62
CA ALA A 180 5.71 7.32 -6.97
C ALA A 180 6.97 6.48 -7.27
N HIS A 181 7.94 6.49 -6.35
CA HIS A 181 9.16 5.69 -6.51
C HIS A 181 8.89 4.20 -6.64
N ALA A 182 8.01 3.63 -5.80
CA ALA A 182 7.68 2.22 -5.86
C ALA A 182 6.98 1.84 -7.18
N LEU A 183 6.07 2.68 -7.66
CA LEU A 183 5.39 2.46 -8.94
C LEU A 183 6.34 2.57 -10.13
N ASP A 184 7.33 3.47 -10.09
CA ASP A 184 8.38 3.56 -11.10
C ASP A 184 9.19 2.26 -11.16
N LEU A 185 9.66 1.75 -10.02
CA LEU A 185 10.39 0.47 -9.95
C LEU A 185 9.57 -0.72 -10.45
N ILE A 186 8.29 -0.78 -10.08
CA ILE A 186 7.36 -1.83 -10.53
C ILE A 186 7.18 -1.73 -12.05
N SER A 187 6.98 -0.53 -12.58
CA SER A 187 6.82 -0.29 -14.01
C SER A 187 8.07 -0.70 -14.77
N GLU A 188 9.27 -0.33 -14.30
CA GLU A 188 10.54 -0.72 -14.90
C GLU A 188 10.74 -2.24 -14.90
N THR A 189 10.43 -2.89 -13.77
CA THR A 189 10.53 -4.36 -13.62
C THR A 189 9.57 -5.10 -14.57
N GLN A 190 8.44 -4.49 -14.90
CA GLN A 190 7.40 -5.03 -15.78
C GLN A 190 7.49 -4.43 -17.19
N GLU A 191 8.69 -3.96 -17.58
CA GLU A 191 9.01 -3.43 -18.92
C GLU A 191 8.04 -2.36 -19.42
N ALA A 192 7.58 -1.49 -18.52
CA ALA A 192 6.61 -0.42 -18.79
C ALA A 192 5.30 -0.92 -19.42
N SER A 193 4.81 -2.06 -18.95
CA SER A 193 3.52 -2.64 -19.34
C SER A 193 2.33 -1.70 -19.16
N ASP A 194 1.31 -1.86 -20.01
CA ASP A 194 0.07 -1.08 -19.90
C ASP A 194 -0.68 -1.34 -18.59
N ILE A 195 -0.50 -2.52 -18.00
CA ILE A 195 -1.11 -2.96 -16.75
C ILE A 195 0.01 -3.43 -15.83
N LEU A 196 0.01 -2.92 -14.61
CA LEU A 196 0.96 -3.26 -13.56
C LEU A 196 0.33 -4.29 -12.60
N ILE A 197 1.13 -5.26 -12.17
CA ILE A 197 0.77 -6.20 -11.09
C ILE A 197 1.47 -5.77 -9.81
N VAL A 198 0.71 -5.58 -8.74
CA VAL A 198 1.20 -5.10 -7.44
C VAL A 198 0.78 -6.07 -6.34
N ALA A 199 1.71 -6.50 -5.48
CA ALA A 199 1.36 -7.20 -4.25
C ALA A 199 0.81 -6.18 -3.26
N ALA A 200 -0.38 -6.40 -2.71
CA ALA A 200 -1.02 -5.41 -1.84
C ALA A 200 -1.88 -6.03 -0.73
N GLN A 201 -2.20 -5.21 0.26
CA GLN A 201 -3.21 -5.46 1.29
C GLN A 201 -4.24 -4.33 1.29
N LEU A 202 -5.51 -4.64 1.51
CA LEU A 202 -6.64 -3.72 1.29
C LEU A 202 -7.13 -2.99 2.56
N GLY A 203 -6.21 -2.71 3.48
CA GLY A 203 -6.44 -1.88 4.67
C GLY A 203 -6.40 -2.62 5.99
N LEU A 204 -6.61 -3.95 6.04
CA LEU A 204 -6.75 -4.69 7.29
C LEU A 204 -5.52 -4.59 8.20
N ARG A 205 -4.32 -4.51 7.60
CA ARG A 205 -3.04 -4.37 8.33
C ARG A 205 -2.93 -3.04 9.08
N HIS A 206 -3.51 -1.98 8.51
CA HIS A 206 -3.40 -0.60 9.00
C HIS A 206 -4.73 -0.03 9.47
N ARG A 207 -5.76 -0.86 9.67
CA ARG A 207 -7.07 -0.42 10.16
C ARG A 207 -6.95 0.33 11.48
N GLY A 208 -7.73 1.41 11.63
CA GLY A 208 -7.69 2.23 12.83
C GLY A 208 -6.49 3.16 12.93
N LYS A 209 -5.50 3.10 12.01
CA LYS A 209 -4.40 4.07 11.97
C LYS A 209 -4.76 5.24 11.07
N SER A 210 -4.28 6.43 11.39
CA SER A 210 -4.27 7.53 10.41
C SER A 210 -3.37 7.18 9.22
N SER A 211 -3.62 7.79 8.06
CA SER A 211 -2.75 7.60 6.87
C SER A 211 -1.30 7.97 7.16
N ARG A 212 -1.07 9.02 7.96
CA ARG A 212 0.27 9.43 8.38
C ARG A 212 0.94 8.40 9.28
N ARG A 213 0.22 7.85 10.27
CA ARG A 213 0.74 6.78 11.14
C ARG A 213 1.00 5.51 10.35
N ALA A 214 0.13 5.13 9.42
CA ALA A 214 0.34 3.97 8.55
C ALA A 214 1.64 4.11 7.75
N ARG A 215 1.85 5.25 7.07
CA ARG A 215 3.08 5.54 6.31
C ARG A 215 4.36 5.43 7.15
N GLU A 216 4.27 5.84 8.42
CA GLU A 216 5.39 5.81 9.37
C GLU A 216 5.78 4.39 9.79
N VAL A 217 4.82 3.47 9.86
CA VAL A 217 5.04 2.07 10.28
C VAL A 217 5.09 1.07 9.14
N PHE A 218 4.99 1.53 7.89
CA PHE A 218 5.28 0.70 6.73
C PHE A 218 6.64 0.05 6.88
N VAL A 219 6.68 -1.25 6.60
CA VAL A 219 7.94 -2.00 6.60
C VAL A 219 8.77 -1.66 5.36
N GLU A 220 9.99 -2.19 5.30
CA GLU A 220 10.84 -2.06 4.11
C GLU A 220 10.12 -2.60 2.86
N GLY A 221 10.17 -1.82 1.77
CA GLY A 221 9.47 -2.12 0.53
C GLY A 221 7.95 -1.87 0.55
N GLU A 222 7.35 -1.50 1.69
CA GLU A 222 5.92 -1.19 1.78
C GLU A 222 5.64 0.30 1.45
N PHE A 223 4.64 0.53 0.59
CA PHE A 223 4.23 1.85 0.12
C PHE A 223 2.71 1.98 0.07
N GLY A 224 2.17 3.20 0.13
CA GLY A 224 0.71 3.40 0.09
C GLY A 224 0.17 3.25 -1.33
N LEU A 225 -1.04 2.69 -1.51
CA LEU A 225 -1.72 2.74 -2.81
C LEU A 225 -2.54 4.02 -2.95
N GLY A 226 -2.41 4.68 -4.09
CA GLY A 226 -3.15 5.90 -4.43
C GLY A 226 -4.54 5.63 -5.01
N SER A 227 -5.30 6.68 -5.28
CA SER A 227 -6.69 6.64 -5.74
C SER A 227 -6.87 5.89 -7.05
N LEU A 228 -5.89 5.99 -7.97
CA LEU A 228 -5.89 5.23 -9.23
C LEU A 228 -5.88 3.73 -8.97
N ALA A 229 -4.98 3.26 -8.12
CA ALA A 229 -4.81 1.85 -7.79
C ALA A 229 -6.01 1.33 -6.99
N VAL A 230 -6.40 2.02 -5.93
CA VAL A 230 -7.53 1.63 -5.07
C VAL A 230 -8.84 1.62 -5.86
N GLY A 231 -9.10 2.64 -6.69
CA GLY A 231 -10.29 2.67 -7.53
C GLY A 231 -10.32 1.55 -8.59
N SER A 232 -9.15 1.17 -9.12
CA SER A 232 -9.03 0.02 -10.02
C SER A 232 -9.32 -1.31 -9.32
N ILE A 233 -8.95 -1.43 -8.05
CA ILE A 233 -9.30 -2.56 -7.20
C ILE A 233 -10.81 -2.57 -6.92
N VAL A 234 -11.43 -1.42 -6.65
CA VAL A 234 -12.90 -1.31 -6.49
C VAL A 234 -13.65 -1.75 -7.76
N LEU A 235 -13.11 -1.46 -8.94
CA LEU A 235 -13.69 -1.91 -10.22
C LEU A 235 -13.61 -3.43 -10.41
N THR A 236 -12.50 -4.04 -10.01
CA THR A 236 -12.26 -5.48 -10.19
C THR A 236 -12.82 -6.32 -9.05
N HIS A 237 -12.98 -5.75 -7.87
CA HIS A 237 -13.51 -6.36 -6.65
C HIS A 237 -14.70 -5.54 -6.11
N PRO A 238 -15.80 -5.43 -6.87
CA PRO A 238 -16.96 -4.64 -6.42
C PRO A 238 -17.55 -5.15 -5.10
N GLU A 239 -17.39 -6.42 -4.78
CA GLU A 239 -17.76 -7.03 -3.51
C GLU A 239 -17.04 -6.39 -2.30
N ARG A 240 -16.00 -5.60 -2.52
CA ARG A 240 -15.17 -5.06 -1.45
C ARG A 240 -15.75 -3.85 -0.72
N LEU A 241 -16.71 -3.19 -1.36
CA LEU A 241 -17.46 -2.04 -0.85
C LEU A 241 -18.94 -2.28 -1.17
N VAL A 242 -19.66 -3.01 -0.30
CA VAL A 242 -21.05 -3.43 -0.55
C VAL A 242 -22.00 -3.22 0.63
N CYS A 243 -21.49 -3.03 1.84
CA CYS A 243 -22.32 -2.74 2.99
C CYS A 243 -21.67 -1.70 3.90
N TRP A 244 -22.53 -1.02 4.66
CA TRP A 244 -22.11 -0.11 5.72
C TRP A 244 -21.66 -0.95 6.92
N GLU A 245 -20.74 -0.44 7.75
CA GLU A 245 -20.08 -1.15 8.88
C GLU A 245 -18.94 -2.11 8.51
N GLU A 246 -18.39 -2.02 7.30
CA GLU A 246 -17.20 -2.77 6.90
C GLU A 246 -16.02 -1.87 6.59
N LEU A 247 -14.83 -2.48 6.53
CA LEU A 247 -13.59 -1.71 6.45
C LEU A 247 -13.45 -1.01 5.10
N ASP A 248 -13.56 0.31 5.15
CA ASP A 248 -13.32 1.24 4.05
C ASP A 248 -11.80 1.46 3.83
N MET A 249 -11.46 2.07 2.70
CA MET A 249 -10.08 2.08 2.18
C MET A 249 -9.51 3.48 2.09
N ASP A 250 -8.45 3.73 2.84
CA ASP A 250 -7.62 4.92 2.67
C ASP A 250 -6.65 4.76 1.49
N CYS A 251 -6.68 5.71 0.57
CA CYS A 251 -5.73 5.84 -0.54
C CYS A 251 -4.41 6.44 -0.02
N SER A 252 -3.74 5.72 0.88
CA SER A 252 -2.57 6.21 1.60
C SER A 252 -1.36 6.55 0.71
N GLY A 253 -1.40 6.21 -0.57
CA GLY A 253 -0.41 6.63 -1.58
C GLY A 253 -0.64 8.01 -2.18
N ASP A 254 -1.76 8.67 -1.86
CA ASP A 254 -2.07 10.02 -2.32
C ASP A 254 -2.09 11.03 -1.18
N GLU A 255 -1.85 12.28 -1.54
CA GLU A 255 -1.94 13.44 -0.66
C GLU A 255 -2.90 14.45 -1.28
N PHE A 256 -3.75 15.05 -0.43
CA PHE A 256 -4.79 15.98 -0.86
C PHE A 256 -4.70 17.33 -0.13
N SER A 257 -4.77 18.41 -0.90
CA SER A 257 -4.85 19.79 -0.41
C SER A 257 -6.26 20.34 -0.63
N PRO A 258 -7.08 20.49 0.42
CA PRO A 258 -8.49 20.84 0.28
C PRO A 258 -8.71 22.23 -0.34
N GLU A 259 -7.83 23.19 -0.01
CA GLU A 259 -7.91 24.59 -0.44
C GLU A 259 -6.98 24.93 -1.61
N ALA A 260 -6.31 23.93 -2.20
CA ALA A 260 -5.36 24.12 -3.31
C ALA A 260 -4.21 25.10 -2.99
N ASP A 261 -3.85 25.25 -1.72
CA ASP A 261 -2.84 26.18 -1.21
C ASP A 261 -1.48 25.51 -0.94
N GLY A 262 -1.39 24.20 -1.19
CA GLY A 262 -0.20 23.40 -0.98
C GLY A 262 -0.08 22.79 0.42
N ASP A 263 -1.05 23.03 1.32
CA ASP A 263 -1.17 22.25 2.55
C ASP A 263 -1.86 20.91 2.23
N PHE A 264 -1.07 19.84 2.20
CA PHE A 264 -1.54 18.49 1.90
C PHE A 264 -1.94 17.75 3.18
N SER A 265 -2.95 18.29 3.86
CA SER A 265 -3.42 17.83 5.16
C SER A 265 -4.44 16.69 5.11
N GLU A 266 -4.84 16.24 3.91
CA GLU A 266 -5.84 15.19 3.74
C GLU A 266 -5.34 13.98 2.92
N SER A 267 -5.95 12.82 3.16
CA SER A 267 -5.79 11.58 2.41
C SER A 267 -7.11 11.26 1.72
N PRO A 268 -7.11 10.95 0.42
CA PRO A 268 -8.30 10.40 -0.23
C PRO A 268 -8.65 9.01 0.28
N GLY A 269 -9.88 8.59 0.04
CA GLY A 269 -10.35 7.25 0.37
C GLY A 269 -11.65 6.88 -0.35
N PHE A 270 -11.90 5.58 -0.43
CA PHE A 270 -13.15 5.00 -0.91
C PHE A 270 -13.89 4.32 0.24
N GLY A 271 -15.19 4.53 0.31
CA GLY A 271 -16.04 3.84 1.28
C GLY A 271 -17.42 3.47 0.74
N PHE A 272 -18.24 2.81 1.56
CA PHE A 272 -19.60 2.44 1.21
C PHE A 272 -20.63 2.92 2.24
N ILE A 273 -21.50 3.84 1.80
CA ILE A 273 -22.59 4.36 2.64
C ILE A 273 -23.80 4.69 1.76
N GLY A 274 -25.00 4.54 2.30
CA GLY A 274 -26.23 4.90 1.56
C GLY A 274 -26.42 4.11 0.26
N ASN A 275 -25.98 2.85 0.23
CA ASN A 275 -26.05 1.95 -0.93
C ASN A 275 -25.25 2.39 -2.16
N LYS A 276 -24.19 3.19 -1.98
CA LYS A 276 -23.31 3.65 -3.05
C LYS A 276 -21.85 3.65 -2.58
N VAL A 277 -20.95 3.53 -3.54
CA VAL A 277 -19.53 3.78 -3.30
C VAL A 277 -19.32 5.28 -3.25
N GLU A 278 -18.51 5.76 -2.32
CA GLU A 278 -18.16 7.17 -2.21
C GLU A 278 -16.66 7.36 -2.33
N PHE A 279 -16.24 8.44 -2.98
CA PHE A 279 -14.87 8.94 -2.93
C PHE A 279 -14.85 10.27 -2.18
N GLY A 280 -14.00 10.36 -1.18
CA GLY A 280 -13.83 11.55 -0.35
C GLY A 280 -12.42 11.65 0.18
N THR A 281 -12.22 12.57 1.11
CA THR A 281 -10.92 12.77 1.77
C THR A 281 -11.14 13.01 3.26
N ARG A 282 -10.13 12.66 4.07
CA ARG A 282 -10.11 12.85 5.52
C ARG A 282 -8.74 13.34 5.96
N LEU A 283 -8.65 13.98 7.12
CA LEU A 283 -7.37 14.47 7.65
C LEU A 283 -6.35 13.33 7.74
N VAL A 284 -5.12 13.56 7.27
CA VAL A 284 -4.06 12.54 7.26
C VAL A 284 -3.68 12.04 8.64
N ASP A 285 -4.01 12.82 9.68
CA ASP A 285 -3.74 12.54 11.09
C ASP A 285 -4.98 12.11 11.88
N GLY A 286 -6.13 11.98 11.21
CA GLY A 286 -7.38 11.51 11.80
C GLY A 286 -7.50 10.00 11.71
N PRO A 287 -7.15 9.22 12.76
CA PRO A 287 -7.43 7.79 12.76
C PRO A 287 -8.93 7.53 12.79
N ASP A 288 -9.37 6.46 12.14
CA ASP A 288 -10.78 6.09 12.06
C ASP A 288 -10.96 4.59 12.20
N VAL A 289 -11.90 4.18 13.03
CA VAL A 289 -12.21 2.77 13.28
C VAL A 289 -12.73 2.07 12.02
N GLY A 290 -13.38 2.78 11.11
CA GLY A 290 -13.99 2.23 9.91
C GLY A 290 -13.05 2.10 8.72
N PHE A 291 -11.82 2.59 8.81
CA PHE A 291 -10.91 2.66 7.67
C PHE A 291 -9.55 2.01 7.93
N GLY A 292 -8.91 1.58 6.86
CA GLY A 292 -7.51 1.16 6.85
C GLY A 292 -6.76 1.64 5.62
N SER A 293 -5.51 2.05 5.84
CA SER A 293 -4.58 2.42 4.76
C SER A 293 -4.24 1.24 3.87
N VAL A 294 -4.61 1.33 2.59
CA VAL A 294 -4.23 0.35 1.57
C VAL A 294 -2.75 0.54 1.22
N SER A 295 -1.99 -0.55 1.19
CA SER A 295 -0.56 -0.53 0.87
C SER A 295 -0.15 -1.65 -0.08
N GLY A 296 0.87 -1.37 -0.89
CA GLY A 296 1.56 -2.29 -1.76
C GLY A 296 2.96 -2.63 -1.25
N PHE A 297 3.56 -3.67 -1.82
CA PHE A 297 4.87 -4.19 -1.44
C PHE A 297 5.74 -4.40 -2.69
N LEU A 298 6.98 -3.91 -2.65
CA LEU A 298 8.02 -4.31 -3.59
C LEU A 298 8.42 -5.77 -3.31
N SER A 299 8.65 -6.56 -4.36
CA SER A 299 9.18 -7.91 -4.20
C SER A 299 10.62 -7.85 -3.68
N GLN A 300 11.00 -8.75 -2.79
CA GLN A 300 12.35 -8.81 -2.19
C GLN A 300 13.47 -9.12 -3.19
N GLU A 301 13.13 -9.52 -4.42
CA GLU A 301 14.11 -9.68 -5.51
C GLU A 301 14.35 -8.38 -6.30
N ILE A 302 13.67 -7.29 -5.94
CA ILE A 302 13.83 -5.96 -6.55
C ILE A 302 14.71 -5.12 -5.61
N ASP A 303 15.95 -5.56 -5.41
CA ASP A 303 17.03 -4.72 -4.90
C ASP A 303 18.09 -4.69 -6.04
N PRO A 304 18.50 -3.51 -6.53
CA PRO A 304 19.34 -3.38 -7.73
C PRO A 304 20.72 -4.03 -7.64
#